data_AF-A0A932W5R8-F1
#
_entry.id   AF-A0A932W5R8-F1
#
_cell.length_a   1.000
_cell.length_b   1.000
_cell.length_c   1.000
_cell.angle_alpha   90.00
_cell.angle_beta   90.00
_cell.angle_gamma   90.00
#
_symmetry.space_group_name_H-M   'P 1'
#
loop_
_entity.id
_entity.type
_entity.pdbx_description
1 polymer ?
#
loop_
_entity_poly.entity_id
_entity_poly.type
_entity_poly.pdbx_seq_one_letter_code
_entity_poly.pdbx_strand_id
1 'polypeptide(L)'
;MTGILHAVTAPTPLTLPQALDWWRDTPSTSAHPMLGEPVGFALSANAATWWRLDPATPPTPRGPHGPLDLAGAYELLAFDGHRELRWLHTDAGHGHAVALAEDPDLLPLGNDVTDPRTPTAIGSHHRMLAGQPTPLTAGWVTVGSARYDPAAVPVDLTSEAAAGTGADQIVLILESVDYAVEDEHGNRTVTDTRRLHLAARARRDLRASTLIRDQDRSRKDES
;
A
#
# COMPACT_ATOMS: atom_id res chain seq x y z
N MET A 1 5.58 0.53 -17.40
CA MET A 1 5.20 1.94 -17.14
C MET A 1 6.38 2.61 -16.48
N THR A 2 6.77 3.79 -16.95
CA THR A 2 7.78 4.65 -16.31
C THR A 2 7.05 5.79 -15.63
N GLY A 3 6.53 5.54 -14.42
CA GLY A 3 5.94 6.58 -13.57
C GLY A 3 7.05 7.35 -12.83
N ILE A 4 6.87 8.65 -12.63
CA ILE A 4 7.72 9.46 -11.77
C ILE A 4 7.08 9.48 -10.39
N LEU A 5 7.86 9.29 -9.33
CA LEU A 5 7.36 9.43 -7.97
C LEU A 5 7.36 10.89 -7.55
N HIS A 6 6.20 11.39 -7.15
CA HIS A 6 6.04 12.69 -6.50
C HIS A 6 5.74 12.49 -5.01
N ALA A 7 6.22 13.40 -4.19
CA ALA A 7 5.98 13.39 -2.75
C ALA A 7 5.74 14.79 -2.20
N VAL A 8 4.72 14.93 -1.35
CA VAL A 8 4.45 16.16 -0.58
C VAL A 8 4.39 15.83 0.91
N THR A 9 4.90 16.73 1.74
CA THR A 9 4.74 16.66 3.19
C THR A 9 3.67 17.65 3.64
N ALA A 10 2.91 17.29 4.67
CA ALA A 10 2.02 18.22 5.34
C ALA A 10 2.83 19.44 5.84
N PRO A 11 2.30 20.68 5.76
CA PRO A 11 3.02 21.88 6.16
C PRO A 11 3.40 21.95 7.64
N THR A 12 2.66 21.22 8.49
CA THR A 12 2.85 21.12 9.93
C THR A 12 2.65 19.68 10.40
N PRO A 13 3.22 19.27 11.55
CA PRO A 13 2.91 17.98 12.14
C PRO A 13 1.39 17.82 12.37
N LEU A 14 0.86 16.64 12.06
CA LEU A 14 -0.56 16.33 12.14
C LEU A 14 -0.77 15.19 13.12
N THR A 15 -1.89 15.21 13.85
CA THR A 15 -2.41 13.98 14.48
C THR A 15 -2.77 12.97 13.41
N LEU A 16 -2.82 11.68 13.75
CA LEU A 16 -3.18 10.63 12.80
C LEU A 16 -4.53 10.87 12.09
N PRO A 17 -5.63 11.24 12.78
CA PRO A 17 -6.88 11.59 12.11
C PRO A 17 -6.73 12.76 11.13
N GLN A 18 -6.01 13.82 11.52
CA GLN A 18 -5.74 14.96 10.64
C GLN A 18 -4.89 14.57 9.43
N ALA A 19 -3.95 13.63 9.57
CA ALA A 19 -3.15 13.13 8.44
C ALA A 19 -4.01 12.35 7.44
N LEU A 20 -4.97 11.55 7.91
CA LEU A 20 -5.94 10.87 7.05
C LEU A 20 -6.87 11.86 6.34
N ASP A 21 -7.36 12.87 7.04
CA ASP A 21 -8.20 13.92 6.44
C ASP A 21 -7.41 14.73 5.40
N TRP A 22 -6.18 15.15 5.74
CA TRP A 22 -5.28 15.85 4.82
C TRP A 22 -4.98 15.03 3.58
N TRP A 23 -4.67 13.75 3.71
CA TRP A 23 -4.39 12.87 2.56
C TRP A 23 -5.59 12.69 1.63
N ARG A 24 -6.81 12.74 2.18
CA ARG A 24 -8.06 12.64 1.41
C ARG A 24 -8.45 13.95 0.75
N ASP A 25 -8.07 15.08 1.32
CA ASP A 25 -8.36 16.42 0.82
C ASP A 25 -7.45 16.78 -0.37
N THR A 26 -7.60 16.03 -1.46
CA THR A 26 -6.92 16.30 -2.72
C THR A 26 -7.74 17.28 -3.57
N PRO A 27 -7.12 18.32 -4.14
CA PRO A 27 -7.80 19.23 -5.05
C PRO A 27 -8.28 18.46 -6.29
N SER A 28 -9.54 18.07 -6.31
CA SER A 28 -10.15 17.34 -7.44
C SER A 28 -10.37 18.30 -8.63
N THR A 29 -9.31 18.70 -9.33
CA THR A 29 -9.43 19.31 -10.68
C THR A 29 -9.80 18.26 -11.73
N SER A 30 -9.41 17.03 -11.50
CA SER A 30 -9.80 15.86 -12.28
C SER A 30 -10.65 14.97 -11.39
N ALA A 31 -11.91 14.70 -11.76
CA ALA A 31 -12.78 13.77 -11.04
C ALA A 31 -12.22 12.34 -11.16
N HIS A 32 -11.14 12.04 -10.43
CA HIS A 32 -10.69 10.69 -10.24
C HIS A 32 -11.48 10.11 -9.08
N PRO A 33 -12.43 9.19 -9.33
CA PRO A 33 -13.03 8.46 -8.22
C PRO A 33 -11.89 7.79 -7.46
N MET A 34 -11.94 7.80 -6.13
CA MET A 34 -11.09 6.89 -5.36
C MET A 34 -11.34 5.48 -5.90
N LEU A 35 -10.36 4.92 -6.62
CA LEU A 35 -10.52 3.67 -7.37
C LEU A 35 -10.58 2.44 -6.44
N GLY A 36 -10.44 2.64 -5.12
CA GLY A 36 -10.65 1.64 -4.08
C GLY A 36 -10.83 2.24 -2.68
N GLU A 37 -11.34 1.42 -1.76
CA GLU A 37 -11.34 1.72 -0.32
C GLU A 37 -9.88 1.72 0.17
N PRO A 38 -9.39 2.81 0.79
CA PRO A 38 -8.03 2.83 1.32
C PRO A 38 -7.82 1.71 2.34
N VAL A 39 -6.72 0.99 2.18
CA VAL A 39 -6.26 -0.01 3.13
C VAL A 39 -4.92 0.41 3.68
N GLY A 40 -4.59 -0.06 4.87
CA GLY A 40 -3.35 0.31 5.51
C GLY A 40 -2.96 -0.65 6.61
N PHE A 41 -1.79 -0.39 7.16
CA PHE A 41 -1.35 -1.00 8.40
C PHE A 41 -0.84 0.07 9.34
N ALA A 42 -1.04 -0.14 10.63
CA ALA A 42 -0.55 0.72 11.70
C ALA A 42 0.31 -0.10 12.66
N LEU A 43 1.43 0.48 13.10
CA LEU A 43 2.29 -0.10 14.11
C LEU A 43 2.09 0.66 15.42
N SER A 44 1.85 -0.11 16.48
CA SER A 44 1.72 0.37 17.86
C SER A 44 2.63 -0.46 18.75
N ALA A 45 2.81 -0.03 20.00
CA ALA A 45 3.62 -0.77 20.97
C ALA A 45 3.16 -2.22 21.18
N ASN A 46 1.88 -2.52 20.93
CA ASN A 46 1.28 -3.82 21.24
C ASN A 46 0.91 -4.65 20.01
N ALA A 47 0.86 -4.05 18.81
CA ALA A 47 0.37 -4.73 17.62
C ALA A 47 0.79 -4.05 16.31
N ALA A 48 0.90 -4.87 15.27
CA ALA A 48 0.78 -4.45 13.88
C ALA A 48 -0.64 -4.78 13.39
N THR A 49 -1.40 -3.78 12.99
CA THR A 49 -2.83 -3.94 12.69
C THR A 49 -3.15 -3.47 11.29
N TRP A 50 -3.72 -4.34 10.46
CA TRP A 50 -4.32 -3.93 9.20
C TRP A 50 -5.67 -3.27 9.43
N TRP A 51 -5.98 -2.28 8.62
CA TRP A 51 -7.20 -1.51 8.69
C TRP A 51 -7.66 -1.11 7.29
N ARG A 52 -8.93 -0.76 7.17
CA ARG A 52 -9.49 -0.11 5.99
C ARG A 52 -10.19 1.18 6.39
N LEU A 53 -10.30 2.11 5.47
CA LEU A 53 -10.99 3.38 5.71
C LEU A 53 -12.40 3.33 5.15
N ASP A 54 -13.40 3.32 6.02
CA ASP A 54 -14.79 3.38 5.56
C ASP A 54 -15.07 4.74 4.90
N PRO A 55 -15.70 4.78 3.71
CA PRO A 55 -16.10 6.02 3.03
C PRO A 55 -17.20 6.82 3.75
N ALA A 56 -17.74 6.34 4.87
CA ALA A 56 -18.66 7.07 5.73
C ALA A 56 -18.12 8.47 6.10
N THR A 57 -19.02 9.38 6.49
CA THR A 57 -18.67 10.75 6.88
C THR A 57 -18.94 10.94 8.39
N PRO A 58 -17.92 11.19 9.23
CA PRO A 58 -16.49 11.28 8.90
C PRO A 58 -15.86 9.90 8.58
N PRO A 59 -14.80 9.87 7.76
CA PRO A 59 -14.08 8.64 7.44
C PRO A 59 -13.57 8.03 8.74
N THR A 60 -13.81 6.74 8.93
CA THR A 60 -13.45 6.07 10.19
C THR A 60 -12.64 4.82 9.88
N PRO A 61 -11.42 4.68 10.42
CA PRO A 61 -10.68 3.44 10.34
C PRO A 61 -11.50 2.29 10.92
N ARG A 62 -11.51 1.14 10.22
CA ARG A 62 -12.19 -0.06 10.68
C ARG A 62 -11.27 -1.27 10.65
N GLY A 63 -11.45 -2.11 11.66
CA GLY A 63 -10.94 -3.47 11.72
C GLY A 63 -12.02 -4.50 11.35
N PRO A 64 -11.75 -5.80 11.53
CA PRO A 64 -12.68 -6.88 11.17
C PRO A 64 -13.99 -6.88 11.99
N HIS A 65 -14.02 -6.18 13.12
CA HIS A 65 -15.14 -6.16 14.07
C HIS A 65 -15.78 -4.77 14.25
N GLY A 66 -15.47 -3.80 13.38
CA GLY A 66 -16.07 -2.47 13.43
C GLY A 66 -15.03 -1.34 13.51
N PRO A 67 -15.39 -0.17 14.07
CA PRO A 67 -14.48 0.96 14.24
C PRO A 67 -13.20 0.55 14.96
N LEU A 68 -12.08 1.08 14.51
CA LEU A 68 -10.76 0.82 15.05
C LEU A 68 -10.14 2.12 15.57
N ASP A 69 -9.72 2.10 16.82
CA ASP A 69 -8.93 3.18 17.40
C ASP A 69 -7.45 3.02 17.03
N LEU A 70 -6.87 4.06 16.43
CA LEU A 70 -5.48 4.11 16.00
C LEU A 70 -4.64 5.08 16.85
N ALA A 71 -5.17 5.63 17.95
CA ALA A 71 -4.49 6.64 18.76
C ALA A 71 -3.13 6.18 19.33
N GLY A 72 -2.92 4.87 19.51
CA GLY A 72 -1.68 4.29 20.00
C GLY A 72 -0.63 3.96 18.91
N ALA A 73 -0.91 4.28 17.64
CA ALA A 73 0.02 4.03 16.56
C ALA A 73 1.20 5.02 16.62
N TYR A 74 2.42 4.51 16.46
CA TYR A 74 3.61 5.34 16.24
C TYR A 74 3.98 5.44 14.75
N GLU A 75 3.49 4.52 13.91
CA GLU A 75 3.66 4.54 12.47
C GLU A 75 2.37 4.08 11.80
N LEU A 76 2.00 4.73 10.70
CA LEU A 76 0.87 4.35 9.88
C LEU A 76 1.19 4.50 8.40
N LEU A 77 0.76 3.52 7.62
CA LEU A 77 0.76 3.58 6.17
C LEU A 77 -0.66 3.33 5.66
N ALA A 78 -1.11 4.12 4.69
CA ALA A 78 -2.36 3.92 3.96
C ALA A 78 -2.13 3.99 2.45
N PHE A 79 -2.84 3.19 1.65
CA PHE A 79 -2.71 3.21 0.19
C PHE A 79 -4.03 2.84 -0.48
N ASP A 80 -4.22 3.36 -1.70
CA ASP A 80 -5.43 3.14 -2.51
C ASP A 80 -5.12 2.67 -3.95
N GLY A 81 -3.86 2.31 -4.22
CA GLY A 81 -3.36 1.95 -5.55
C GLY A 81 -2.74 3.12 -6.32
N HIS A 82 -3.19 4.35 -6.05
CA HIS A 82 -2.74 5.55 -6.77
C HIS A 82 -1.93 6.48 -5.91
N ARG A 83 -2.19 6.47 -4.60
CA ARG A 83 -1.53 7.28 -3.59
C ARG A 83 -1.13 6.41 -2.40
N GLU A 84 -0.12 6.87 -1.67
CA GLU A 84 0.27 6.31 -0.37
C GLU A 84 0.43 7.44 0.64
N LEU A 85 -0.11 7.28 1.84
CA LEU A 85 0.18 8.09 3.01
C LEU A 85 1.17 7.34 3.90
N ARG A 86 2.18 8.05 4.38
CA ARG A 86 3.07 7.62 5.46
C ARG A 86 2.99 8.63 6.57
N TRP A 87 2.67 8.17 7.77
CA TRP A 87 2.64 8.99 8.97
C TRP A 87 3.54 8.37 10.04
N LEU A 88 4.42 9.19 10.61
CA LEU A 88 5.33 8.79 11.68
C LEU A 88 5.16 9.72 12.87
N HIS A 89 4.76 9.16 14.01
CA HIS A 89 4.61 9.87 15.26
C HIS A 89 5.92 10.53 15.70
N THR A 90 5.83 11.74 16.24
CA THR A 90 6.95 12.48 16.82
C THR A 90 6.72 12.73 18.31
N ASP A 91 5.78 13.61 18.63
CA ASP A 91 5.54 14.11 19.97
C ASP A 91 4.08 14.53 20.15
N ALA A 92 3.60 14.47 21.40
CA ALA A 92 2.25 14.94 21.78
C ALA A 92 1.10 14.45 20.87
N GLY A 93 1.20 13.24 20.33
CA GLY A 93 0.18 12.64 19.44
C GLY A 93 0.19 13.16 18.00
N HIS A 94 1.18 13.98 17.64
CA HIS A 94 1.42 14.48 16.28
C HIS A 94 2.51 13.66 15.60
N GLY A 95 2.61 13.83 14.28
CA GLY A 95 3.62 13.18 13.47
C GLY A 95 3.80 13.83 12.10
N HIS A 96 4.87 13.44 11.42
CA HIS A 96 5.15 13.84 10.05
C HIS A 96 4.30 13.00 9.08
N ALA A 97 3.55 13.68 8.21
CA ALA A 97 2.73 13.05 7.18
C ALA A 97 3.31 13.34 5.79
N VAL A 98 3.56 12.29 5.01
CA VAL A 98 4.02 12.37 3.62
C VAL A 98 3.05 11.61 2.73
N ALA A 99 2.57 12.27 1.67
CA ALA A 99 1.75 11.67 0.63
C ALA A 99 2.59 11.46 -0.62
N LEU A 100 2.46 10.29 -1.24
CA LEU A 100 3.20 9.90 -2.44
C LEU A 100 2.24 9.47 -3.54
N ALA A 101 2.52 9.86 -4.79
CA ALA A 101 1.72 9.50 -5.97
C ALA A 101 2.58 9.53 -7.23
N GLU A 102 2.11 8.88 -8.32
CA GLU A 102 2.72 9.06 -9.64
C GLU A 102 2.12 10.24 -10.41
N ASP A 103 0.87 10.57 -10.10
CA ASP A 103 0.18 11.74 -10.64
C ASP A 103 0.20 12.83 -9.56
N PRO A 104 0.87 13.98 -9.79
CA PRO A 104 0.94 15.06 -8.82
C PRO A 104 -0.43 15.71 -8.55
N ASP A 105 -1.40 15.61 -9.47
CA ASP A 105 -2.76 16.14 -9.25
C ASP A 105 -3.53 15.31 -8.21
N LEU A 106 -3.04 14.12 -7.87
CA LEU A 106 -3.56 13.27 -6.81
C LEU A 106 -2.93 13.57 -5.44
N LEU A 107 -2.05 14.56 -5.32
CA LEU A 107 -1.44 14.91 -4.05
C LEU A 107 -2.23 16.01 -3.32
N PRO A 108 -2.35 15.92 -1.98
CA PRO A 108 -2.94 17.01 -1.20
C PRO A 108 -2.03 18.24 -1.22
N LEU A 109 -2.57 19.41 -0.82
CA LEU A 109 -1.75 20.60 -0.68
C LEU A 109 -0.68 20.40 0.40
N GLY A 110 0.58 20.68 0.08
CA GLY A 110 1.72 20.49 0.97
C GLY A 110 3.01 21.07 0.41
N ASN A 111 4.11 20.84 1.13
CA ASN A 111 5.43 21.22 0.64
C ASN A 111 6.00 20.07 -0.21
N ASP A 112 6.48 20.38 -1.41
CA ASP A 112 7.15 19.39 -2.27
C ASP A 112 8.44 18.89 -1.59
N VAL A 113 8.53 17.57 -1.47
CA VAL A 113 9.69 16.84 -0.92
C VAL A 113 10.13 15.74 -1.88
N THR A 114 9.74 15.83 -3.15
CA THR A 114 10.17 14.93 -4.22
C THR A 114 11.69 14.94 -4.32
N ASP A 115 12.32 13.76 -4.45
CA ASP A 115 13.77 13.68 -4.64
C ASP A 115 14.14 14.42 -5.94
N PRO A 116 15.09 15.37 -5.90
CA PRO A 116 15.45 16.21 -7.04
C PRO A 116 16.00 15.41 -8.23
N ARG A 117 16.43 14.16 -8.02
CA ARG A 117 16.89 13.25 -9.08
C ARG A 117 15.74 12.56 -9.80
N THR A 118 14.49 12.87 -9.45
CA THR A 118 13.27 12.37 -10.11
C THR A 118 13.18 10.84 -10.11
N PRO A 119 12.77 10.22 -8.99
CA PRO A 119 12.71 8.76 -8.90
C PRO A 119 11.74 8.20 -9.94
N THR A 120 12.20 7.23 -10.73
CA THR A 120 11.41 6.59 -11.77
C THR A 120 11.07 5.15 -11.42
N ALA A 121 9.85 4.73 -11.76
CA ALA A 121 9.39 3.36 -11.52
C ALA A 121 10.25 2.37 -12.32
N ILE A 122 10.83 1.39 -11.63
CA ILE A 122 11.63 0.33 -12.26
C ILE A 122 10.89 -1.01 -12.37
N GLY A 123 9.75 -1.15 -11.69
CA GLY A 123 8.84 -2.27 -11.85
C GLY A 123 8.02 -2.56 -10.60
N SER A 124 6.86 -3.18 -10.80
CA SER A 124 6.04 -3.72 -9.71
C SER A 124 6.51 -5.11 -9.29
N HIS A 125 6.24 -5.50 -8.06
CA HIS A 125 6.50 -6.84 -7.55
C HIS A 125 5.43 -7.25 -6.54
N HIS A 126 5.26 -8.57 -6.36
CA HIS A 126 4.31 -9.13 -5.41
C HIS A 126 5.06 -9.75 -4.24
N ARG A 127 4.67 -9.39 -3.01
CA ARG A 127 5.10 -10.07 -1.79
C ARG A 127 3.97 -10.91 -1.26
N MET A 128 4.23 -12.20 -1.07
CA MET A 128 3.25 -13.11 -0.47
C MET A 128 3.21 -12.90 1.05
N LEU A 129 2.03 -12.70 1.61
CA LEU A 129 1.86 -12.71 3.06
C LEU A 129 1.97 -14.14 3.58
N ALA A 130 2.79 -14.36 4.61
CA ALA A 130 3.07 -15.68 5.13
C ALA A 130 1.89 -16.20 5.95
N GLY A 131 1.36 -17.36 5.54
CA GLY A 131 0.29 -18.05 6.26
C GLY A 131 -0.80 -18.53 5.32
N GLN A 132 -1.77 -19.24 5.90
CA GLN A 132 -2.95 -19.71 5.18
C GLN A 132 -4.09 -18.72 5.44
N PRO A 133 -4.70 -18.12 4.41
CA PRO A 133 -5.88 -17.28 4.58
C PRO A 133 -7.10 -18.15 4.93
N THR A 134 -7.84 -17.74 5.95
CA THR A 134 -9.15 -18.29 6.31
C THR A 134 -10.18 -17.16 6.40
N PRO A 135 -11.43 -17.35 5.94
CA PRO A 135 -12.48 -16.34 6.10
C PRO A 135 -12.66 -15.95 7.58
N LEU A 136 -12.77 -14.64 7.85
CA LEU A 136 -13.06 -14.12 9.20
C LEU A 136 -14.44 -13.48 9.25
N THR A 137 -14.63 -12.40 8.50
CA THR A 137 -15.91 -11.70 8.30
C THR A 137 -15.96 -11.18 6.86
N ALA A 138 -17.07 -10.57 6.42
CA ALA A 138 -17.18 -10.07 5.05
C ALA A 138 -16.08 -9.02 4.73
N GLY A 139 -15.28 -9.30 3.70
CA GLY A 139 -14.14 -8.46 3.30
C GLY A 139 -12.89 -8.60 4.19
N TRP A 140 -12.87 -9.58 5.10
CA TRP A 140 -11.76 -9.84 6.01
C TRP A 140 -11.38 -11.31 6.05
N VAL A 141 -10.08 -11.55 6.13
CA VAL A 141 -9.51 -12.87 6.34
C VAL A 141 -8.55 -12.85 7.50
N THR A 142 -8.40 -13.99 8.16
CA THR A 142 -7.28 -14.24 9.05
C THR A 142 -6.17 -14.91 8.26
N VAL A 143 -4.95 -14.38 8.33
CA VAL A 143 -3.75 -15.05 7.83
C VAL A 143 -2.93 -15.49 9.04
N GLY A 144 -2.72 -16.79 9.18
CA GLY A 144 -1.94 -17.35 10.27
C GLY A 144 -1.11 -18.55 9.82
N SER A 145 -0.12 -18.90 10.64
CA SER A 145 0.64 -20.14 10.50
C SER A 145 1.05 -20.66 11.87
N ALA A 146 1.58 -21.88 11.94
CA ALA A 146 2.13 -22.40 13.19
C ALA A 146 3.32 -21.58 13.75
N ARG A 147 3.89 -20.65 12.96
CA ARG A 147 5.08 -19.86 13.34
C ARG A 147 4.79 -18.40 13.67
N TYR A 148 3.63 -17.88 13.29
CA TYR A 148 3.30 -16.46 13.39
C TYR A 148 1.89 -16.31 13.93
N ASP A 149 1.72 -15.32 14.80
CA ASP A 149 0.40 -14.96 15.30
C ASP A 149 -0.52 -14.58 14.13
N PRO A 150 -1.80 -14.98 14.19
CA PRO A 150 -2.75 -14.67 13.14
C PRO A 150 -2.98 -13.16 13.04
N ALA A 151 -3.01 -12.65 11.81
CA ALA A 151 -3.35 -11.27 11.51
C ALA A 151 -4.67 -11.22 10.74
N ALA A 152 -5.57 -10.31 11.12
CA ALA A 152 -6.70 -9.96 10.29
C ALA A 152 -6.25 -9.05 9.15
N VAL A 153 -6.67 -9.34 7.92
CA VAL A 153 -6.25 -8.65 6.69
C VAL A 153 -7.49 -8.30 5.86
N PRO A 154 -7.63 -7.05 5.37
CA PRO A 154 -8.81 -6.60 4.63
C PRO A 154 -8.74 -7.06 3.17
N VAL A 155 -9.11 -8.32 2.92
CA VAL A 155 -9.17 -8.91 1.59
C VAL A 155 -10.48 -9.66 1.42
N ASP A 156 -11.11 -9.46 0.26
CA ASP A 156 -12.27 -10.23 -0.15
C ASP A 156 -11.86 -11.50 -0.94
N LEU A 157 -12.11 -12.67 -0.36
CA LEU A 157 -11.88 -13.97 -1.00
C LEU A 157 -12.93 -14.31 -2.07
N THR A 158 -14.01 -13.55 -2.18
CA THR A 158 -15.05 -13.78 -3.19
C THR A 158 -14.74 -13.13 -4.54
N SER A 159 -13.63 -12.40 -4.64
CA SER A 159 -13.17 -11.80 -5.89
C SER A 159 -13.03 -12.83 -7.02
N GLU A 160 -13.29 -12.42 -8.27
CA GLU A 160 -13.22 -13.28 -9.46
C GLU A 160 -11.87 -14.02 -9.58
N ALA A 161 -10.78 -13.40 -9.13
CA ALA A 161 -9.44 -13.98 -9.13
C ALA A 161 -9.28 -15.20 -8.18
N ALA A 162 -10.14 -15.31 -7.17
CA ALA A 162 -10.18 -16.43 -6.24
C ALA A 162 -11.39 -17.38 -6.50
N ALA A 163 -12.35 -16.95 -7.32
CA ALA A 163 -13.54 -17.73 -7.65
C ALA A 163 -13.17 -19.09 -8.25
N GLY A 164 -13.73 -20.17 -7.70
CA GLY A 164 -13.47 -21.54 -8.13
C GLY A 164 -12.09 -22.10 -7.77
N THR A 165 -11.30 -21.39 -6.95
CA THR A 165 -10.02 -21.89 -6.43
C THR A 165 -10.23 -22.53 -5.05
N GLY A 166 -9.68 -23.72 -4.83
CA GLY A 166 -9.69 -24.37 -3.51
C GLY A 166 -8.99 -23.48 -2.47
N ALA A 167 -9.52 -23.43 -1.25
CA ALA A 167 -9.00 -22.53 -0.21
C ALA A 167 -7.50 -22.72 0.07
N ASP A 168 -7.00 -23.96 -0.05
CA ASP A 168 -5.60 -24.35 0.10
C ASP A 168 -4.67 -23.81 -1.02
N GLN A 169 -5.25 -23.35 -2.12
CA GLN A 169 -4.55 -22.77 -3.26
C GLN A 169 -4.62 -21.24 -3.29
N ILE A 170 -5.28 -20.60 -2.33
CA ILE A 170 -5.34 -19.15 -2.23
C ILE A 170 -4.15 -18.62 -1.42
N VAL A 171 -3.53 -17.55 -1.92
CA VAL A 171 -2.50 -16.80 -1.21
C VAL A 171 -2.85 -15.31 -1.23
N LEU A 172 -2.40 -14.58 -0.20
CA LEU A 172 -2.52 -13.13 -0.19
C LEU A 172 -1.23 -12.49 -0.70
N ILE A 173 -1.38 -11.49 -1.55
CA ILE A 173 -0.28 -10.70 -2.09
C ILE A 173 -0.43 -9.23 -1.73
N LEU A 174 0.70 -8.61 -1.40
CA LEU A 174 0.89 -7.18 -1.40
C LEU A 174 1.66 -6.82 -2.67
N GLU A 175 1.03 -6.08 -3.56
CA GLU A 175 1.68 -5.49 -4.72
C GLU A 175 2.36 -4.18 -4.32
N SER A 176 3.57 -3.99 -4.84
CA SER A 176 4.38 -2.79 -4.60
C SER A 176 5.13 -2.41 -5.87
N VAL A 177 5.56 -1.16 -5.97
CA VAL A 177 6.39 -0.63 -7.05
C VAL A 177 7.64 0.00 -6.47
N ASP A 178 8.79 -0.32 -7.05
CA ASP A 178 10.08 0.27 -6.68
C ASP A 178 10.40 1.45 -7.58
N TYR A 179 10.93 2.50 -6.98
CA TYR A 179 11.41 3.70 -7.66
C TYR A 179 12.92 3.83 -7.46
N ALA A 180 13.62 4.12 -8.55
CA ALA A 180 15.06 4.30 -8.53
C ALA A 180 15.46 5.65 -9.12
N VAL A 181 16.59 6.13 -8.64
CA VAL A 181 17.35 7.23 -9.24
C VAL A 181 18.61 6.66 -9.88
N GLU A 182 19.08 7.31 -10.92
CA GLU A 182 20.32 6.97 -11.61
C GLU A 182 21.37 8.04 -11.33
N ASP A 183 22.61 7.64 -11.02
CA ASP A 183 23.72 8.57 -10.83
C ASP A 183 24.44 8.89 -12.15
N GLU A 184 25.47 9.75 -12.10
CA GLU A 184 26.27 10.15 -13.27
C GLU A 184 27.07 9.00 -13.92
N HIS A 185 27.18 7.86 -13.24
CA HIS A 185 27.86 6.66 -13.73
C HIS A 185 26.88 5.62 -14.28
N GLY A 186 25.57 5.89 -14.29
CA GLY A 186 24.53 4.96 -14.70
C GLY A 186 24.16 3.93 -13.63
N ASN A 187 24.62 4.09 -12.38
CA ASN A 187 24.22 3.19 -11.30
C ASN A 187 22.81 3.54 -10.84
N ARG A 188 21.96 2.52 -10.73
CA ARG A 188 20.60 2.65 -10.23
C ARG A 188 20.49 2.24 -8.78
N THR A 189 19.94 3.13 -7.96
CA THR A 189 19.65 2.86 -6.55
C THR A 189 18.16 2.99 -6.29
N VAL A 190 17.55 1.97 -5.71
CA VAL A 190 16.16 2.05 -5.23
C VAL A 190 16.11 3.05 -4.08
N THR A 191 15.32 4.10 -4.26
CA THR A 191 15.15 5.19 -3.29
C THR A 191 13.86 5.04 -2.50
N ASP A 192 12.83 4.45 -3.11
CA ASP A 192 11.53 4.33 -2.50
C ASP A 192 10.77 3.09 -3.03
N THR A 193 9.81 2.60 -2.23
CA THR A 193 8.87 1.54 -2.59
C THR A 193 7.48 1.93 -2.11
N ARG A 194 6.50 1.99 -3.02
CA ARG A 194 5.08 2.21 -2.67
C ARG A 194 4.26 0.93 -2.74
N ARG A 195 3.23 0.85 -1.91
CA ARG A 195 2.23 -0.20 -1.88
C ARG A 195 1.09 0.21 -2.78
N LEU A 196 0.64 -0.74 -3.60
CA LEU A 196 -0.41 -0.50 -4.59
C LEU A 196 -1.68 -1.22 -4.17
N HIS A 197 -1.61 -2.55 -4.04
CA HIS A 197 -2.80 -3.35 -3.84
C HIS A 197 -2.56 -4.50 -2.87
N LEU A 198 -3.60 -4.83 -2.13
CA LEU A 198 -3.67 -6.03 -1.31
C LEU A 198 -4.77 -6.92 -1.89
N ALA A 199 -4.43 -8.16 -2.24
CA ALA A 199 -5.37 -9.02 -2.96
C ALA A 199 -5.17 -10.51 -2.67
N ALA A 200 -6.25 -11.27 -2.83
CA ALA A 200 -6.20 -12.72 -2.94
C ALA A 200 -5.91 -13.14 -4.37
N ARG A 201 -5.09 -14.19 -4.53
CA ARG A 201 -4.78 -14.81 -5.82
C ARG A 201 -4.72 -16.32 -5.69
N ALA A 202 -4.98 -17.03 -6.78
CA ALA A 202 -4.63 -18.43 -6.87
C ALA A 202 -3.10 -18.58 -6.97
N ARG A 203 -2.54 -19.50 -6.19
CA ARG A 203 -1.09 -19.76 -6.13
C ARG A 203 -0.48 -20.12 -7.49
N ARG A 204 -1.28 -20.73 -8.38
CA ARG A 204 -0.89 -21.06 -9.75
C ARG A 204 -0.58 -19.81 -10.60
N ASP A 205 -1.26 -18.70 -10.34
CA ASP A 205 -1.13 -17.47 -11.14
C ASP A 205 0.19 -16.73 -10.83
N LEU A 206 0.77 -16.96 -9.64
CA LEU A 206 2.07 -16.41 -9.26
C LEU A 206 3.25 -17.11 -9.94
N ARG A 207 3.10 -18.40 -10.30
CA ARG A 207 4.15 -19.16 -10.99
C ARG A 207 4.30 -18.73 -12.45
N ALA A 208 3.20 -18.39 -13.11
CA ALA A 208 3.20 -17.93 -14.50
C ALA A 208 3.85 -16.55 -14.67
N SER A 209 3.68 -15.65 -13.69
CA SER A 209 4.21 -14.28 -13.72
C SER A 209 5.72 -14.20 -13.47
N THR A 210 6.32 -15.22 -12.84
CA THR A 210 7.78 -15.30 -12.65
C THR A 210 8.48 -15.76 -13.95
N LEU A 211 7.86 -16.68 -14.70
CA LEU A 211 8.42 -17.24 -15.95
C LEU A 211 8.47 -16.22 -17.11
N ILE A 212 7.58 -15.23 -17.13
CA ILE A 212 7.58 -14.18 -18.16
C ILE A 212 8.74 -13.19 -17.96
N ARG A 213 9.13 -12.90 -16.71
CA ARG A 213 10.25 -11.98 -16.42
C ARG A 213 11.61 -12.56 -16.78
N ASP A 214 11.79 -13.87 -16.68
CA ASP A 214 13.04 -14.53 -17.08
C ASP A 214 13.18 -14.60 -18.61
N GLN A 215 12.08 -14.75 -19.36
CA GLN A 215 12.12 -14.76 -20.82
C GLN A 215 12.44 -13.39 -21.43
N ASP A 216 11.96 -12.29 -20.82
CA ASP A 216 12.28 -10.92 -21.26
C ASP A 216 13.69 -10.47 -20.88
N ARG A 217 14.29 -11.06 -19.82
CA ARG A 217 15.71 -10.85 -19.49
C ARG A 217 16.63 -11.55 -20.49
N SER A 218 16.37 -12.82 -20.82
CA SER A 218 17.21 -13.58 -21.74
C SER A 218 17.22 -13.02 -23.17
N ARG A 219 16.16 -12.34 -23.60
CA ARG A 219 16.12 -11.69 -24.93
C ARG A 219 16.92 -10.39 -25.03
N LYS A 220 17.18 -9.70 -23.91
CA LYS A 220 17.96 -8.44 -23.92
C LYS A 220 19.47 -8.68 -23.95
N ASP A 221 19.94 -9.84 -23.52
CA ASP A 221 21.36 -10.20 -23.54
C ASP A 221 21.82 -10.79 -24.89
N GLU A 222 20.89 -10.99 -25.84
CA GLU A 222 21.15 -11.54 -27.18
C GLU A 222 21.06 -10.49 -28.31
N SER A 223 20.89 -9.20 -28.01
CA SER A 223 20.73 -8.11 -28.99
C SER A 223 21.87 -7.10 -28.97
#